data_AF-A0A960ZSD3-F1
#
_entry.id   AF-A0A960ZSD3-F1
#
_cell.length_a   1.000
_cell.length_b   1.000
_cell.length_c   1.000
_cell.angle_alpha   90.00
_cell.angle_beta   90.00
_cell.angle_gamma   90.00
#
_symmetry.space_group_name_H-M   'P 1'
#
loop_
_entity.id
_entity.type
_entity.pdbx_description
1 polymer ?
#
loop_
_entity_poly.entity_id
_entity_poly.type
_entity_poly.pdbx_seq_one_letter_code
_entity_poly.pdbx_strand_id
1 'polypeptide(L)'
;MTSEARSESVIPIWLKIAYTAFLAVMIPTYLKNYGPTNFVYFCDVALLITLYAVWAESKMAASMAAVGILLPQLFWCLDFGWQLFQTMRGAEHSGMTAYMFDEHKSLFLRGLSLFHG
;
A
#
# COMPACT_ATOMS: atom_id res chain seq x y z
N MET A 1 -11.94 42.19 -16.97
CA MET A 1 -12.38 41.04 -16.13
C MET A 1 -11.65 39.81 -16.61
N THR A 2 -10.53 39.48 -15.98
CA THR A 2 -9.78 38.25 -16.25
C THR A 2 -10.55 37.09 -15.62
N SER A 3 -11.10 36.22 -16.46
CA SER A 3 -11.66 34.94 -16.02
C SER A 3 -10.51 34.11 -15.45
N GLU A 4 -10.38 34.06 -14.12
CA GLU A 4 -9.56 33.07 -13.46
C GLU A 4 -10.11 31.69 -13.82
N ALA A 5 -9.45 31.02 -14.77
CA ALA A 5 -9.68 29.61 -14.99
C ALA A 5 -9.26 28.88 -13.71
N ARG A 6 -10.23 28.56 -12.85
CA ARG A 6 -10.01 27.62 -11.76
C ARG A 6 -9.41 26.36 -12.38
N SER A 7 -8.17 26.03 -12.03
CA SER A 7 -7.63 24.73 -12.40
C SER A 7 -8.50 23.69 -11.70
N GLU A 8 -9.42 23.08 -12.45
CA GLU A 8 -10.18 21.93 -11.99
C GLU A 8 -9.18 20.90 -11.46
N SER A 9 -9.35 20.47 -10.20
CA SER A 9 -8.42 19.52 -9.60
C SER A 9 -8.50 18.21 -10.38
N VAL A 10 -7.36 17.69 -10.83
CA VAL A 10 -7.34 16.48 -11.66
C VAL A 10 -7.81 15.27 -10.85
N ILE A 11 -7.58 15.28 -9.54
CA ILE A 11 -7.96 14.21 -8.63
C ILE A 11 -9.14 14.66 -7.76
N PRO A 12 -10.27 13.91 -7.76
CA PRO A 12 -11.43 14.29 -6.97
C PRO A 12 -11.13 14.22 -5.47
N ILE A 13 -11.65 15.19 -4.71
CA ILE A 13 -11.35 15.35 -3.28
C ILE A 13 -11.71 14.11 -2.43
N TRP A 14 -12.78 13.38 -2.79
CA TRP A 14 -13.18 12.18 -2.06
C TRP A 14 -12.08 11.11 -2.09
N LEU A 15 -11.33 11.00 -3.19
CA LEU A 15 -10.25 10.03 -3.32
C LEU A 15 -9.05 10.42 -2.46
N LYS A 16 -8.73 11.72 -2.41
CA LYS A 16 -7.69 12.27 -1.52
C LYS A 16 -8.01 11.95 -0.05
N ILE A 17 -9.26 12.16 0.35
CA ILE A 17 -9.73 11.89 1.70
C ILE A 17 -9.72 10.39 1.99
N ALA A 18 -10.26 9.56 1.10
CA ALA A 18 -10.30 8.11 1.28
C ALA A 18 -8.89 7.51 1.44
N TYR A 19 -7.95 7.92 0.59
CA TYR A 19 -6.56 7.47 0.65
C TYR A 19 -5.86 7.93 1.94
N THR A 20 -6.11 9.18 2.36
CA THR A 20 -5.58 9.70 3.64
C THR A 20 -6.16 8.94 4.84
N ALA A 21 -7.46 8.65 4.82
CA ALA A 21 -8.13 7.89 5.88
C ALA A 21 -7.60 6.45 5.97
N PHE A 22 -7.36 5.80 4.82
CA PHE A 22 -6.72 4.50 4.79
C PHE A 22 -5.35 4.51 5.49
N LEU A 23 -4.47 5.46 5.14
CA LEU A 23 -3.16 5.58 5.79
C LEU A 23 -3.26 5.95 7.26
N ALA A 24 -4.22 6.79 7.65
CA ALA A 24 -4.46 7.15 9.04
C ALA A 24 -4.87 5.96 9.91
N VAL A 25 -5.48 4.92 9.33
CA VAL A 25 -5.80 3.66 10.02
C VAL A 25 -4.62 2.68 9.94
N MET A 26 -4.00 2.57 8.77
CA MET A 26 -2.94 1.62 8.49
C MET A 26 -1.68 1.93 9.32
N ILE A 27 -1.20 3.18 9.31
CA ILE A 27 0.04 3.59 9.98
C ILE A 27 0.06 3.23 11.48
N PRO A 28 -0.92 3.65 12.31
CA PRO A 28 -0.89 3.29 13.73
C PRO A 28 -1.04 1.79 13.96
N THR A 29 -1.80 1.10 13.10
CA THR A 29 -1.96 -0.36 13.18
C THR A 29 -0.63 -1.06 12.92
N TYR A 30 0.09 -0.66 11.87
CA TYR A 30 1.39 -1.24 11.51
C TYR A 30 2.47 -0.90 12.52
N LEU A 31 2.50 0.34 13.01
CA LEU A 31 3.46 0.75 14.04
C LEU A 31 3.34 -0.11 15.30
N LYS A 32 2.10 -0.45 15.71
CA LYS A 32 1.84 -1.30 16.88
C LYS A 32 2.20 -2.78 16.67
N ASN A 33 2.00 -3.32 15.46
CA ASN A 33 2.11 -4.77 15.20
C ASN A 33 3.44 -5.18 14.55
N TYR A 34 4.03 -4.34 13.71
CA TYR A 34 5.27 -4.60 12.97
C TYR A 34 6.43 -3.68 13.39
N GLY A 35 6.13 -2.59 14.10
CA GLY A 35 7.14 -1.63 14.55
C GLY A 35 7.52 -0.60 13.48
N PRO A 36 8.34 0.40 13.86
CA PRO A 36 8.66 1.55 12.99
C PRO A 36 9.55 1.18 11.80
N THR A 37 10.35 0.12 11.93
CA THR A 37 11.22 -0.36 10.84
C THR A 37 10.41 -0.85 9.64
N ASN A 38 9.14 -1.22 9.80
CA ASN A 38 8.30 -1.58 8.67
C ASN A 38 8.19 -0.45 7.63
N PHE A 39 8.17 0.82 8.07
CA PHE A 39 8.00 1.95 7.17
C PHE A 39 9.23 2.27 6.29
N VAL A 40 10.32 1.50 6.40
CA VAL A 40 11.48 1.59 5.51
C VAL A 40 11.37 0.67 4.30
N TYR A 41 10.40 -0.26 4.28
CA TYR A 41 10.16 -1.08 3.11
C TYR A 41 9.65 -0.21 1.96
N PHE A 42 10.08 -0.54 0.73
CA PHE A 42 9.75 0.20 -0.48
C PHE A 42 8.25 0.43 -0.64
N CYS A 43 7.44 -0.52 -0.17
CA CYS A 43 5.99 -0.48 -0.22
C CYS A 43 5.39 0.64 0.63
N ASP A 44 5.84 0.77 1.88
CA ASP A 44 5.40 1.82 2.78
C ASP A 44 5.90 3.20 2.32
N VAL A 45 7.14 3.27 1.84
CA VAL A 45 7.69 4.50 1.25
C VAL A 45 6.87 4.94 0.04
N ALA A 46 6.53 4.00 -0.85
CA ALA A 46 5.71 4.28 -2.02
C ALA A 46 4.29 4.73 -1.65
N LEU A 47 3.68 4.17 -0.61
CA LEU A 47 2.38 4.63 -0.09
C LEU A 47 2.44 6.09 0.37
N LEU A 48 3.49 6.48 1.09
CA LEU A 48 3.68 7.84 1.60
C LEU A 48 3.99 8.84 0.46
N ILE A 49 4.83 8.45 -0.51
CA ILE A 49 5.08 9.27 -1.70
C ILE A 49 3.80 9.42 -2.53
N THR A 50 2.99 8.37 -2.63
CA THR A 50 1.69 8.41 -3.32
C THR A 50 0.72 9.34 -2.61
N LEU A 51 0.69 9.37 -1.27
CA LEU A 51 -0.10 10.36 -0.51
C LEU A 51 0.28 11.78 -0.92
N TYR A 52 1.58 12.07 -0.95
CA TYR A 52 2.09 13.36 -1.40
C TYR A 52 1.69 13.63 -2.85
N ALA A 53 1.86 12.66 -3.76
CA ALA A 53 1.53 12.80 -5.17
C ALA A 53 0.05 13.11 -5.40
N VAL A 54 -0.85 12.47 -4.64
CA VAL A 54 -2.31 12.66 -4.73
C VAL A 54 -2.72 14.05 -4.25
N TRP A 55 -2.14 14.56 -3.17
CA TRP A 55 -2.44 15.89 -2.67
C TRP A 55 -1.82 17.01 -3.51
N ALA A 56 -0.56 16.84 -3.92
CA ALA A 56 0.18 17.78 -4.75
C ALA A 56 -0.14 17.68 -6.25
N GLU A 57 -0.94 16.68 -6.65
CA GLU A 57 -1.22 16.33 -8.05
C GLU A 57 0.07 16.20 -8.90
N SER A 58 1.13 15.68 -8.29
CA SER A 58 2.48 15.64 -8.87
C SER A 58 2.69 14.35 -9.66
N LYS A 59 2.76 14.48 -10.99
CA LYS A 59 3.10 13.38 -11.90
C LYS A 59 4.48 12.79 -11.60
N MET A 60 5.45 13.62 -11.20
CA MET A 60 6.80 13.17 -10.88
C MET A 60 6.80 12.26 -9.64
N ALA A 61 6.13 12.68 -8.57
CA ALA A 61 6.04 11.88 -7.35
C ALA A 61 5.30 10.57 -7.59
N ALA A 62 4.20 10.60 -8.36
CA ALA A 62 3.49 9.40 -8.77
C ALA A 62 4.39 8.43 -9.55
N SER A 63 5.14 8.93 -10.54
CA SER A 63 6.09 8.11 -11.31
C SER A 63 7.21 7.53 -10.44
N MET A 64 7.76 8.32 -9.51
CA MET A 64 8.77 7.84 -8.57
C MET A 64 8.25 6.72 -7.67
N ALA A 65 7.06 6.88 -7.11
CA ALA A 65 6.41 5.84 -6.31
C ALA A 65 6.20 4.57 -7.16
N ALA A 66 5.66 4.71 -8.36
CA ALA A 66 5.41 3.60 -9.27
C ALA A 66 6.68 2.82 -9.63
N VAL A 67 7.75 3.51 -10.04
CA VAL A 67 9.03 2.87 -10.36
C VAL A 67 9.64 2.19 -9.13
N GLY A 68 9.58 2.85 -7.97
CA GLY A 68 10.12 2.31 -6.72
C GLY A 68 9.39 1.06 -6.21
N ILE A 69 8.10 0.92 -6.51
CA ILE A 69 7.28 -0.18 -5.99
C ILE A 69 6.98 -1.29 -7.00
N LEU A 70 7.13 -1.06 -8.29
CA LEU A 70 6.67 -2.00 -9.32
C LEU A 70 7.27 -3.40 -9.13
N LEU A 71 8.60 -3.51 -8.99
CA LEU A 71 9.25 -4.81 -8.81
C LEU A 71 8.90 -5.47 -7.47
N PRO A 72 9.01 -4.79 -6.30
CA PRO A 72 8.58 -5.38 -5.04
C PRO A 72 7.12 -5.85 -5.04
N GLN A 73 6.23 -5.08 -5.66
CA GLN A 73 4.81 -5.44 -5.78
C GLN A 73 4.61 -6.71 -6.61
N LEU A 74 5.29 -6.83 -7.74
CA LEU A 74 5.24 -8.04 -8.58
C LEU A 74 5.73 -9.26 -7.79
N PHE A 75 6.84 -9.15 -7.06
CA PHE A 75 7.31 -10.24 -6.23
C PHE A 75 6.33 -10.60 -5.11
N TRP A 76 5.71 -9.60 -4.49
CA TRP A 76 4.70 -9.83 -3.47
C TRP A 76 3.49 -10.58 -4.03
N CYS A 77 2.95 -10.18 -5.19
CA CYS A 77 1.82 -10.85 -5.83
C CYS A 77 2.13 -12.30 -6.21
N LEU A 78 3.34 -12.54 -6.75
CA LEU A 78 3.78 -13.89 -7.12
C LEU A 78 3.90 -14.80 -5.89
N ASP A 79 4.53 -14.29 -4.81
CA ASP A 79 4.66 -15.05 -3.56
C ASP A 79 3.29 -15.28 -2.89
N PHE A 80 2.42 -14.26 -2.87
CA PHE A 80 1.06 -14.40 -2.32
C PHE A 80 0.24 -15.45 -3.08
N GLY A 81 0.29 -15.43 -4.42
CA GLY A 81 -0.37 -16.44 -5.25
C GLY A 81 0.19 -17.85 -5.01
N TRP A 82 1.51 -17.98 -4.86
CA TRP A 82 2.16 -19.23 -4.50
C TRP A 82 1.68 -19.75 -3.13
N GLN A 83 1.63 -18.89 -2.12
CA GLN A 83 1.20 -19.27 -0.78
C GLN A 83 -0.29 -19.59 -0.69
N LEU A 84 -1.12 -18.90 -1.47
CA LEU A 84 -2.53 -19.26 -1.62
C LEU A 84 -2.67 -20.68 -2.20
N PHE A 85 -1.87 -21.02 -3.21
CA PHE A 85 -1.83 -22.37 -3.78
C PHE A 85 -1.33 -23.42 -2.77
N GLN A 86 -0.32 -23.10 -1.96
CA GLN A 86 0.15 -23.97 -0.87
C GLN A 86 -0.95 -24.20 0.18
N THR A 87 -1.73 -23.18 0.51
CA THR A 87 -2.87 -23.26 1.42
C THR A 87 -3.89 -24.30 0.94
N MET A 88 -4.22 -24.31 -0.36
CA MET A 88 -5.14 -25.29 -0.94
C MET A 88 -4.61 -26.73 -0.87
N ARG A 89 -3.30 -26.90 -0.75
CA ARG A 89 -2.62 -28.20 -0.61
C ARG A 89 -2.37 -28.59 0.85
N GLY A 90 -2.73 -27.73 1.82
CA GLY A 90 -2.41 -27.94 3.23
C GLY A 90 -0.90 -27.95 3.52
N ALA A 91 -0.10 -27.28 2.69
CA ALA A 91 1.34 -27.19 2.85
C ALA A 91 1.75 -26.01 3.74
N GLU A 92 2.96 -26.06 4.30
CA GLU A 92 3.50 -25.00 5.14
C GLU A 92 3.73 -23.68 4.39
N HIS A 93 3.54 -22.57 5.09
CA HIS A 93 3.74 -21.22 4.58
C HIS A 93 5.17 -20.74 4.85
N SER A 94 5.82 -20.21 3.83
CA SER A 94 7.15 -19.62 3.92
C SER A 94 7.31 -18.56 2.84
N GLY A 95 8.27 -17.65 3.01
CA GLY A 95 8.48 -16.53 2.08
C GLY A 95 7.94 -15.20 2.61
N MET A 96 7.90 -14.20 1.73
CA MET A 96 7.66 -12.80 2.11
C MET A 96 6.21 -12.54 2.55
N THR A 97 5.26 -13.31 2.05
CA THR A 97 3.83 -13.16 2.32
C THR A 97 3.29 -14.18 3.31
N ALA A 98 4.16 -14.91 4.01
CA ALA A 98 3.73 -16.00 4.90
C ALA A 98 2.90 -15.48 6.08
N TYR A 99 3.19 -14.24 6.50
CA TYR A 99 2.42 -13.53 7.52
C TYR A 99 0.94 -13.32 7.13
N MET A 100 0.57 -13.38 5.85
CA MET A 100 -0.82 -13.31 5.38
C MET A 100 -1.63 -14.57 5.73
N PHE A 101 -0.94 -15.66 6.03
CA PHE A 101 -1.53 -16.95 6.38
C PHE A 101 -1.30 -17.32 7.85
N ASP A 102 -0.65 -16.46 8.61
CA ASP A 102 -0.42 -16.61 10.05
C ASP A 102 -1.71 -16.36 10.85
N GLU A 103 -2.18 -17.40 11.55
CA GLU A 103 -3.38 -17.35 12.39
C GLU A 103 -3.23 -16.46 13.62
N HIS A 104 -2.00 -16.19 14.07
CA HIS A 104 -1.73 -15.28 15.19
C HIS A 104 -1.91 -13.81 14.79
N LYS A 105 -2.06 -13.51 13.50
CA LYS A 105 -2.35 -12.17 12.98
C LYS A 105 -3.83 -12.03 12.67
N SER A 106 -4.43 -10.93 13.15
CA SER A 106 -5.83 -10.65 12.88
C SER A 106 -6.10 -10.54 11.37
N LEU A 107 -7.28 -10.95 10.93
CA LEU A 107 -7.71 -10.78 9.54
C LEU A 107 -7.69 -9.31 9.13
N PHE A 108 -7.97 -8.40 10.07
CA PHE A 108 -7.89 -6.96 9.84
C PHE A 108 -6.47 -6.51 9.50
N LEU A 109 -5.47 -6.91 10.29
CA LEU A 109 -4.06 -6.57 10.04
C LEU A 109 -3.59 -7.07 8.68
N ARG A 110 -3.94 -8.32 8.34
CA ARG A 110 -3.63 -8.93 7.04
C ARG A 110 -4.36 -8.26 5.89
N GLY A 111 -5.63 -7.92 6.09
CA GLY A 111 -6.44 -7.19 5.10
C GLY A 111 -5.87 -5.82 4.77
N LEU A 112 -5.29 -5.12 5.75
CA LEU A 112 -4.59 -3.86 5.49
C LEU A 112 -3.39 -4.03 4.57
N SER A 113 -2.74 -5.20 4.56
CA SER A 113 -1.60 -5.50 3.69
C SER A 113 -1.99 -5.78 2.24
N LEU A 114 -3.28 -5.84 1.90
CA LEU A 114 -3.73 -6.07 0.52
C LEU A 114 -3.48 -4.90 -0.43
N PHE A 115 -2.93 -3.77 0.05
CA PHE A 115 -2.43 -2.71 -0.84
C PHE A 115 -1.27 -3.17 -1.73
N HIS A 116 -0.68 -4.33 -1.43
CA HIS A 116 0.35 -4.96 -2.23
C HIS A 116 -0.16 -5.69 -3.51
N GLY A 117 -1.47 -5.72 -3.77
CA GLY A 117 -2.09 -6.36 -4.93
C GLY A 117 -2.75 -5.40 -5.91
#